data_AF-A9XY16-F1
#
_entry.id   AF-A9XY16-F1
#
_cell.length_a   1.000
_cell.length_b   1.000
_cell.length_c   1.000
_cell.angle_alpha   90.00
_cell.angle_beta   90.00
_cell.angle_gamma   90.00
#
_symmetry.space_group_name_H-M   'P 1'
#
loop_
_entity.id
_entity.type
_entity.pdbx_description
1 polymer ?
#
loop_
_entity_poly.entity_id
_entity_poly.type
_entity_poly.pdbx_seq_one_letter_code
_entity_poly.pdbx_strand_id
1 'polypeptide(L)'
;IKACSDKLKREMEEFGYPPIFPKDAEQNEPEIKEDITIKDKSKGKKSKAVAKKGSAKYQWQIMYSLGLDDEEIKKFSDAAYWLDYFPPLAVQDLKSIGLHVDWRRTFITTDANPFFDSFVRWMFLLLREKKKIAYGKRYTIFSPKDN
;
A
#
# COMPACT_ATOMS: atom_id res chain seq x y z
N ILE A 1 0.90 -3.59 0.73
CA ILE A 1 -0.30 -4.36 0.33
C ILE A 1 -0.74 -5.25 1.49
N LYS A 2 -0.03 -6.34 1.80
CA LYS A 2 -0.41 -7.30 2.86
C LYS A 2 -0.70 -6.68 4.24
N ALA A 3 0.18 -5.81 4.75
CA ALA A 3 -0.07 -5.15 6.04
C ALA A 3 -1.35 -4.29 6.06
N CYS A 4 -1.74 -3.69 4.93
CA CYS A 4 -2.96 -2.90 4.81
C CYS A 4 -4.20 -3.81 4.71
N SER A 5 -4.12 -4.90 3.96
CA SER A 5 -5.20 -5.90 3.87
C SER A 5 -5.46 -6.57 5.23
N ASP A 6 -4.40 -6.91 5.97
CA ASP A 6 -4.52 -7.50 7.31
C ASP A 6 -5.08 -6.49 8.32
N LYS A 7 -4.75 -5.20 8.18
CA LYS A 7 -5.37 -4.13 8.98
C LYS A 7 -6.87 -4.01 8.70
N LEU A 8 -7.30 -4.07 7.44
CA LEU A 8 -8.73 -4.09 7.07
C LEU A 8 -9.43 -5.31 7.65
N LYS A 9 -8.81 -6.50 7.49
CA LYS A 9 -9.36 -7.74 8.03
C LYS A 9 -9.59 -7.64 9.54
N ARG A 10 -8.60 -7.13 10.27
CA ARG A 10 -8.73 -6.92 11.71
C ARG A 10 -9.79 -5.87 12.07
N GLU A 11 -9.87 -4.76 11.34
CA GLU A 11 -10.90 -3.74 11.57
C GLU A 11 -12.32 -4.31 11.36
N MET A 12 -12.51 -5.17 10.36
CA MET A 12 -13.79 -5.87 10.15
C MET A 12 -14.11 -6.87 11.27
N GLU A 13 -13.10 -7.59 11.76
CA GLU A 13 -13.26 -8.55 12.88
C GLU A 13 -13.58 -7.86 14.20
N GLU A 14 -12.96 -6.70 14.47
CA GLU A 14 -13.10 -5.95 15.74
C GLU A 14 -14.35 -5.05 15.77
N PHE A 15 -14.70 -4.40 14.64
CA PHE A 15 -15.75 -3.37 14.59
C PHE A 15 -16.97 -3.76 13.76
N GLY A 16 -16.98 -4.94 13.14
CA GLY A 16 -18.07 -5.45 12.31
C GLY A 16 -18.04 -4.97 10.86
N TYR A 17 -19.16 -5.17 10.15
CA TYR A 17 -19.34 -4.79 8.76
C TYR A 17 -20.75 -4.22 8.52
N PRO A 18 -20.89 -2.93 8.11
CA PRO A 18 -19.83 -1.92 8.03
C PRO A 18 -19.27 -1.59 9.43
N PRO A 19 -17.97 -1.31 9.57
CA PRO A 19 -17.34 -1.14 10.86
C PRO A 19 -17.80 0.13 11.57
N ILE A 20 -18.24 -0.01 12.82
CA ILE A 20 -18.64 1.12 13.66
C ILE A 20 -17.50 1.45 14.61
N PHE A 21 -16.72 2.49 14.28
CA PHE A 21 -15.59 2.90 15.10
C PHE A 21 -16.05 3.76 16.30
N PRO A 22 -15.36 3.68 17.45
CA PRO A 22 -15.59 4.60 18.56
C PRO A 22 -15.40 6.05 18.11
N LYS A 23 -16.38 6.91 18.40
CA LYS A 23 -16.25 8.36 18.18
C LYS A 23 -15.28 8.93 19.22
N ASP A 24 -14.01 9.08 18.86
CA ASP A 24 -13.10 9.92 19.64
C ASP A 24 -13.56 11.38 19.54
N ALA A 25 -13.65 12.06 20.68
CA ALA A 25 -14.19 13.42 20.85
C ALA A 25 -13.32 14.56 20.28
N GLU A 26 -12.69 14.36 19.11
CA GLU A 26 -11.97 15.38 18.34
C GLU A 26 -12.08 15.09 16.83
N GLN A 27 -13.30 15.04 16.31
CA GLN A 27 -13.53 15.05 14.86
C GLN A 27 -13.82 16.48 14.40
N ASN A 28 -12.77 17.21 14.02
CA ASN A 28 -12.95 18.28 13.04
C ASN A 28 -13.11 17.59 11.67
N GLU A 29 -14.29 17.72 11.08
CA GLU A 29 -14.55 17.38 9.68
C GLU A 29 -13.48 18.05 8.80
N PRO A 30 -12.80 17.33 7.89
CA PRO A 30 -11.94 17.99 6.93
C PRO A 30 -12.82 18.63 5.84
N GLU A 31 -13.07 19.93 5.98
CA GLU A 31 -13.38 20.80 4.84
C GLU A 31 -12.32 20.58 3.76
N ILE A 32 -12.78 20.35 2.53
CA ILE A 32 -11.94 20.33 1.33
C ILE A 32 -11.34 21.74 1.18
N LYS A 33 -10.06 21.90 1.55
CA LYS A 33 -9.29 23.12 1.27
C LYS A 33 -8.28 22.83 0.18
N GLU A 34 -8.60 23.34 -0.99
CA GLU A 34 -7.70 23.54 -2.12
C GLU A 34 -6.50 24.44 -1.71
N ASP A 35 -5.41 24.33 -2.48
CA ASP A 35 -4.16 25.11 -2.43
C ASP A 35 -3.08 24.77 -1.40
N ILE A 36 -2.19 23.85 -1.80
CA ILE A 36 -0.84 23.71 -1.21
C ILE A 36 0.12 24.66 -1.95
N THR A 37 0.19 25.91 -1.50
CA THR A 37 1.32 26.79 -1.81
C THR A 37 2.56 26.32 -1.03
N ILE A 38 3.57 25.82 -1.75
CA ILE A 38 4.82 25.30 -1.17
C ILE A 38 5.68 26.49 -0.68
N LYS A 39 5.90 26.63 0.63
CA LYS A 39 6.98 27.45 1.20
C LYS A 39 7.94 26.62 2.08
N ASP A 40 9.21 26.67 1.67
CA ASP A 40 10.50 26.42 2.34
C ASP A 40 10.79 25.06 3.04
N LYS A 41 11.86 24.38 2.58
CA LYS A 41 12.25 22.99 2.89
C LYS A 41 13.49 22.86 3.77
N SER A 42 13.75 23.77 4.71
CA SER A 42 15.04 23.78 5.42
C SER A 42 15.06 23.26 6.86
N LYS A 43 13.94 22.98 7.55
CA LYS A 43 13.97 22.37 8.90
C LYS A 43 12.76 21.45 9.18
N GLY A 44 12.94 20.13 9.29
CA GLY A 44 11.88 19.30 9.86
C GLY A 44 11.95 17.79 9.64
N LYS A 45 12.74 17.05 10.45
CA LYS A 45 12.51 15.61 10.64
C LYS A 45 11.13 15.30 11.26
N LYS A 46 10.56 16.22 12.06
CA LYS A 46 9.21 16.08 12.65
C LYS A 46 8.06 16.45 11.70
N SER A 47 8.30 17.31 10.71
CA SER A 47 7.24 17.84 9.83
C SER A 47 6.75 16.79 8.81
N LYS A 48 7.62 15.87 8.36
CA LYS A 48 7.22 14.79 7.43
C LYS A 48 6.36 13.69 8.06
N ALA A 49 6.50 13.41 9.35
CA ALA A 49 5.70 12.40 10.04
C ALA A 49 4.27 12.91 10.31
N VAL A 50 4.16 14.18 10.66
CA VAL A 50 2.86 14.86 10.87
C VAL A 50 2.12 15.02 9.55
N ALA A 51 2.81 15.41 8.46
CA ALA A 51 2.20 15.53 7.13
C ALA A 51 1.77 14.19 6.49
N LYS A 52 2.28 13.05 6.97
CA LYS A 52 1.89 11.70 6.53
C LYS A 52 0.79 11.07 7.38
N LYS A 53 0.41 11.68 8.51
CA LYS A 53 -0.72 11.24 9.31
C LYS A 53 -1.97 11.83 8.66
N GLY A 54 -2.53 11.12 7.68
CA GLY A 54 -3.80 11.49 7.07
C GLY A 54 -4.89 11.68 8.14
N SER A 55 -5.93 12.45 7.82
CA SER A 55 -7.06 12.70 8.72
C SER A 55 -7.77 11.42 9.17
N ALA A 56 -7.70 10.34 8.39
CA ALA A 56 -8.30 9.05 8.68
C ALA A 56 -7.42 8.18 9.61
N LYS A 57 -8.02 7.74 10.73
CA LYS A 57 -7.36 6.88 11.74
C LYS A 57 -7.38 5.40 11.33
N TYR A 58 -8.45 4.98 10.67
CA TYR A 58 -8.71 3.59 10.28
C TYR A 58 -8.45 3.36 8.79
N GLN A 59 -8.04 2.14 8.43
CA GLN A 59 -7.81 1.80 7.03
C GLN A 59 -9.12 1.81 6.24
N TRP A 60 -10.23 1.39 6.86
CA TRP A 60 -11.57 1.44 6.26
C TRP A 60 -11.94 2.85 5.80
N GLN A 61 -11.70 3.86 6.64
CA GLN A 61 -11.98 5.27 6.33
C GLN A 61 -11.15 5.78 5.15
N ILE A 62 -9.90 5.33 5.04
CA ILE A 62 -9.03 5.69 3.89
C ILE A 62 -9.61 5.08 2.60
N MET A 63 -10.05 3.83 2.64
CA MET A 63 -10.66 3.18 1.48
C MET A 63 -11.98 3.86 1.07
N TYR A 64 -12.78 4.28 2.05
CA TYR A 64 -13.99 5.06 1.78
C TYR A 64 -13.68 6.42 1.13
N SER A 65 -12.61 7.10 1.56
CA SER A 65 -12.18 8.36 0.94
C SER A 65 -11.67 8.22 -0.50
N LEU A 66 -11.35 7.00 -0.95
CA LEU A 66 -11.05 6.70 -2.35
C LEU A 66 -12.32 6.55 -3.20
N GLY A 67 -13.51 6.70 -2.61
CA GLY A 67 -14.79 6.57 -3.30
C GLY A 67 -15.25 5.13 -3.50
N LEU A 68 -14.79 4.20 -2.64
CA LEU A 68 -15.15 2.79 -2.71
C LEU A 68 -16.36 2.48 -1.83
N ASP A 69 -17.24 1.61 -2.32
CA ASP A 69 -18.40 1.12 -1.56
C ASP A 69 -18.00 0.04 -0.55
N ASP A 70 -18.78 -0.13 0.52
CA ASP A 70 -18.49 -1.09 1.60
C ASP A 70 -18.25 -2.53 1.09
N GLU A 71 -19.06 -3.00 0.13
CA GLU A 71 -18.94 -4.33 -0.46
C GLU A 71 -17.63 -4.52 -1.24
N GLU A 72 -17.10 -3.44 -1.80
CA GLU A 72 -15.82 -3.46 -2.48
C GLU A 72 -14.65 -3.37 -1.50
N ILE A 73 -14.74 -2.49 -0.48
CA ILE A 73 -13.74 -2.37 0.58
C ILE A 73 -13.51 -3.73 1.26
N LYS A 74 -14.57 -4.50 1.48
CA LYS A 74 -14.50 -5.87 2.02
C LYS A 74 -13.57 -6.79 1.22
N LYS A 75 -13.54 -6.68 -0.11
CA LYS A 75 -12.69 -7.53 -0.97
C LYS A 75 -11.19 -7.22 -0.77
N PHE A 76 -10.85 -6.00 -0.36
CA PHE A 76 -9.47 -5.60 -0.05
C PHE A 76 -8.93 -6.20 1.26
N SER A 77 -9.73 -6.96 2.01
CA SER A 77 -9.22 -7.82 3.08
C SER A 77 -8.30 -8.93 2.53
N ASP A 78 -8.48 -9.32 1.26
CA ASP A 78 -7.54 -10.17 0.53
C ASP A 78 -6.50 -9.30 -0.19
N ALA A 79 -5.22 -9.62 0.03
CA ALA A 79 -4.09 -8.94 -0.62
C ALA A 79 -4.07 -9.17 -2.14
N ALA A 80 -4.62 -10.28 -2.64
CA ALA A 80 -4.67 -10.55 -4.08
C ALA A 80 -5.57 -9.54 -4.82
N TYR A 81 -6.70 -9.15 -4.23
CA TYR A 81 -7.62 -8.19 -4.85
C TYR A 81 -6.96 -6.83 -5.12
N TRP A 82 -5.98 -6.43 -4.30
CA TRP A 82 -5.22 -5.20 -4.55
C TRP A 82 -4.41 -5.26 -5.85
N LEU A 83 -3.92 -6.44 -6.22
CA LEU A 83 -3.15 -6.68 -7.44
C LEU A 83 -4.04 -6.67 -8.69
N ASP A 84 -5.32 -6.95 -8.55
CA ASP A 84 -6.29 -6.89 -9.65
C ASP A 84 -6.86 -5.48 -9.82
N TYR A 85 -7.10 -4.77 -8.70
CA TYR A 85 -7.79 -3.49 -8.71
C TYR A 85 -6.90 -2.29 -9.09
N PHE A 86 -5.77 -2.12 -8.39
CA PHE A 86 -4.96 -0.90 -8.54
C PHE A 86 -4.08 -0.85 -9.79
N PRO A 87 -3.45 -1.95 -10.27
CA PRO A 87 -2.59 -1.87 -11.44
C PRO A 87 -3.29 -1.38 -12.73
N PRO A 88 -4.52 -1.82 -13.05
CA PRO A 88 -5.25 -1.25 -14.19
C PRO A 88 -5.54 0.25 -14.04
N LEU A 89 -5.90 0.70 -12.84
CA LEU A 89 -6.13 2.13 -12.56
C LEU A 89 -4.86 2.96 -12.73
N ALA A 90 -3.72 2.47 -12.23
CA ALA A 90 -2.44 3.12 -12.43
C ALA A 90 -2.09 3.26 -13.91
N VAL A 91 -2.37 2.24 -14.73
CA VAL A 91 -2.18 2.33 -16.20
C VAL A 91 -3.11 3.37 -16.82
N GLN A 92 -4.37 3.43 -16.39
CA GLN A 92 -5.33 4.44 -16.87
C GLN A 92 -4.88 5.86 -16.52
N ASP A 93 -4.42 6.09 -15.30
CA ASP A 93 -3.92 7.40 -14.84
C ASP A 93 -2.65 7.82 -15.59
N LEU A 94 -1.71 6.90 -15.79
CA LEU A 94 -0.49 7.20 -16.54
C LEU A 94 -0.77 7.47 -18.03
N LYS A 95 -1.81 6.85 -18.60
CA LYS A 95 -2.31 7.16 -19.95
C LYS A 95 -2.98 8.51 -20.02
N SER A 96 -3.78 8.90 -19.03
CA SER A 96 -4.47 10.20 -18.99
C SER A 96 -3.48 11.37 -18.87
N ILE A 97 -2.35 11.16 -18.18
CA ILE A 97 -1.21 12.09 -18.14
C ILE A 97 -0.52 12.23 -19.52
N GLY A 98 -0.64 11.23 -20.40
CA GLY A 98 -0.02 11.25 -21.73
C GLY A 98 1.42 10.73 -21.76
N LEU A 99 1.79 9.80 -20.87
CA LEU A 99 3.14 9.23 -20.88
C LEU A 99 3.40 8.34 -22.11
N HIS A 100 4.56 8.54 -22.75
CA HIS A 100 5.02 7.73 -23.88
C HIS A 100 5.66 6.41 -23.41
N VAL A 101 4.83 5.45 -22.99
CA VAL A 101 5.24 4.14 -22.47
C VAL A 101 4.77 3.00 -23.40
N ASP A 102 5.62 1.99 -23.61
CA ASP A 102 5.22 0.74 -24.28
C ASP A 102 4.46 -0.19 -23.30
N TRP A 103 3.14 -0.07 -23.29
CA TRP A 103 2.24 -0.82 -22.39
C TRP A 103 2.29 -2.34 -22.57
N ARG A 104 2.86 -2.86 -23.67
CA ARG A 104 3.03 -4.31 -23.87
C ARG A 104 4.08 -4.90 -22.93
N ARG A 105 4.86 -4.06 -22.26
CA ARG A 105 5.91 -4.45 -21.29
C ARG A 105 5.47 -4.27 -19.85
N THR A 106 4.17 -4.07 -19.59
CA THR A 106 3.61 -3.98 -18.25
C THR A 106 3.52 -5.37 -17.62
N PHE A 107 3.90 -5.50 -16.34
CA PHE A 107 3.82 -6.74 -15.59
C PHE A 107 3.69 -6.49 -14.08
N ILE A 108 3.24 -7.49 -13.33
CA ILE A 108 3.16 -7.49 -11.86
C ILE A 108 4.40 -8.22 -11.30
N THR A 109 4.89 -7.80 -10.13
CA THR A 109 6.16 -8.25 -9.55
C THR A 109 6.03 -9.37 -8.51
N THR A 110 4.82 -9.79 -8.18
CA THR A 110 4.57 -10.88 -7.23
C THR A 110 4.56 -12.23 -7.96
N ASP A 111 4.41 -13.31 -7.18
CA ASP A 111 4.22 -14.68 -7.65
C ASP A 111 2.94 -14.88 -8.48
N ALA A 112 2.00 -13.92 -8.45
CA ALA A 112 0.86 -13.87 -9.35
C ALA A 112 1.26 -13.83 -10.85
N ASN A 113 2.48 -13.35 -11.15
CA ASN A 113 3.03 -13.40 -12.50
C ASN A 113 4.09 -14.51 -12.62
N PRO A 114 3.77 -15.66 -13.23
CA PRO A 114 4.68 -16.80 -13.31
C PRO A 114 5.94 -16.51 -14.13
N PHE A 115 5.88 -15.63 -15.12
CA PHE A 115 7.04 -15.27 -15.94
C PHE A 115 8.07 -14.48 -15.12
N PHE A 116 7.61 -13.48 -14.36
CA PHE A 116 8.49 -12.68 -13.52
C PHE A 116 9.00 -13.48 -12.32
N ASP A 117 8.16 -14.32 -11.71
CA ASP A 117 8.58 -15.24 -10.64
C ASP A 117 9.70 -16.18 -11.13
N SER A 118 9.54 -16.78 -12.32
CA SER A 118 10.57 -17.63 -12.93
C SER A 118 11.89 -16.87 -13.16
N PHE A 119 11.81 -15.63 -13.65
CA PHE A 119 12.97 -14.76 -13.84
C PHE A 119 13.70 -14.46 -12.52
N VAL A 120 12.96 -14.13 -11.46
CA VAL A 120 13.54 -13.87 -10.13
C VAL A 120 14.16 -15.15 -9.55
N ARG A 121 13.51 -16.31 -9.68
CA ARG A 121 14.08 -17.59 -9.25
C ARG A 121 15.39 -17.89 -9.95
N TRP A 122 15.45 -17.73 -11.27
CA TRP A 122 16.68 -17.88 -12.04
C TRP A 122 17.79 -16.96 -11.52
N MET A 123 17.47 -15.68 -11.27
CA MET A 123 18.43 -14.71 -10.72
C MET A 123 18.98 -15.17 -9.36
N PHE A 124 18.12 -15.62 -8.44
CA PHE A 124 18.53 -16.08 -7.12
C PHE A 124 19.36 -17.38 -7.18
N LEU A 125 19.05 -18.30 -8.10
CA LEU A 125 19.86 -19.49 -8.35
C LEU A 125 21.28 -19.12 -8.81
N LEU A 126 21.40 -18.18 -9.75
CA LEU A 126 22.69 -17.69 -10.23
C LEU A 126 23.49 -16.99 -9.12
N LEU A 127 22.83 -16.18 -8.28
CA LEU A 127 23.47 -15.51 -7.15
C LEU A 127 23.97 -16.51 -6.10
N ARG A 128 23.22 -17.61 -5.88
CA ARG A 128 23.64 -18.70 -5.00
C ARG A 128 24.85 -19.43 -5.57
N GLU A 129 24.85 -19.75 -6.86
CA GLU A 129 25.98 -20.40 -7.55
C GLU A 129 27.26 -19.56 -7.48
N LYS A 130 27.13 -18.25 -7.66
CA LYS A 130 28.24 -17.27 -7.52
C LYS A 130 28.64 -16.96 -6.08
N LYS A 131 28.12 -17.71 -5.09
CA LYS A 131 28.37 -17.53 -3.65
C LYS A 131 28.10 -16.10 -3.15
N LYS A 132 27.10 -15.43 -3.73
CA LYS A 132 26.65 -14.09 -3.31
C LYS A 132 25.53 -14.14 -2.27
N ILE A 133 24.91 -15.30 -2.08
CA ILE A 133 23.90 -15.56 -1.05
C ILE A 133 24.52 -16.51 -0.02
N ALA A 134 24.47 -16.13 1.26
CA ALA A 134 24.92 -16.93 2.37
C ALA A 134 23.83 -17.00 3.44
N TYR A 135 23.77 -18.13 4.16
CA TYR A 135 22.88 -18.32 5.29
C TYR A 135 23.67 -18.29 6.60
N GLY A 136 23.15 -17.61 7.62
CA GLY A 136 23.80 -17.52 8.93
C GLY A 136 23.14 -16.49 9.84
N LYS A 137 23.48 -16.54 11.13
CA LYS A 137 22.95 -15.60 12.13
C LYS A 137 23.60 -14.22 11.95
N ARG A 138 22.78 -13.21 11.70
CA ARG A 138 23.21 -11.81 11.50
C ARG A 138 22.32 -10.90 12.35
N TYR A 139 22.88 -9.79 12.82
CA TYR A 139 22.08 -8.74 13.45
C TYR A 139 21.37 -7.96 12.36
N THR A 140 20.05 -7.87 12.46
CA THR A 140 19.18 -7.11 11.55
C THR A 140 18.13 -6.39 12.39
N ILE A 141 17.66 -5.25 11.91
CA ILE A 141 16.48 -4.61 12.50
C ILE A 141 15.29 -5.57 12.33
N PHE A 142 14.59 -5.85 13.41
CA PHE A 142 13.50 -6.82 13.46
C PHE A 142 12.27 -6.19 14.13
N SER A 143 11.11 -6.45 13.55
CA SER A 143 9.82 -6.02 14.07
C SER A 143 9.07 -7.26 14.55
N PRO A 144 8.87 -7.44 15.87
CA PRO A 144 8.12 -8.58 16.40
C PRO A 144 6.67 -8.66 15.90
N LYS A 145 6.12 -7.55 15.40
CA LYS A 145 4.76 -7.46 14.87
C LYS A 145 4.65 -7.97 13.43
N ASP A 146 5.74 -7.91 12.66
CA ASP A 146 5.77 -8.31 11.25
C ASP A 146 6.26 -9.76 11.06
N ASN A 147 6.57 -10.45 12.17
CA ASN A 147 7.03 -11.84 12.20
C ASN A 147 5.86 -12.81 12.28
#